data_AF-A0A9D4LZR0-F1
#
_entry.id   AF-A0A9D4LZR0-F1
#
_cell.length_a   1.000
_cell.length_b   1.000
_cell.length_c   1.000
_cell.angle_alpha   90.00
_cell.angle_beta   90.00
_cell.angle_gamma   90.00
#
_symmetry.space_group_name_H-M   'P 1'
#
loop_
_entity.id
_entity.type
_entity.pdbx_description
1 polymer ?
#
loop_
_entity_poly.entity_id
_entity_poly.type
_entity_poly.pdbx_seq_one_letter_code
_entity_poly.pdbx_strand_id
1 'polypeptide(L)'
;MDIKFISNGSITATIRSDSNTFRVHYVFSRRLISCSGRDIYYGLGENHLGKWIHLARDIDLDLFKGLALKCSKSRKTKDFTLLDIAIRGHGWVDNVTISSSAHMDNFYDAANWFLNNQDTRGGWPIGVQRKLIPDVMELAPGWYSAMAQGQAMSTLVRAYLKSNNNVYLHAAENALKIFEISSAQGGVKARFGDTYDWYEEYPTTPSSFVLNGFIFSLFGLYDLKQVASGEALETVTRLYNEGLRSLKAMLLMYDSGTGTFYDLRHLTVGLGPNRARWDYHTVHISQLLQLSRMEDDPLFARTAKRWDEYRVGKWAPHN
;
A
#
# COMPACT_ATOMS: atom_id res chain seq x y z
N MET A 1 20.75 -5.08 -13.18
CA MET A 1 22.21 -4.98 -13.34
C MET A 1 22.85 -4.84 -11.98
N ASP A 2 24.02 -5.44 -11.78
CA ASP A 2 24.77 -5.29 -10.54
C ASP A 2 25.88 -4.27 -10.74
N ILE A 3 25.98 -3.30 -9.85
CA ILE A 3 26.96 -2.21 -9.97
C ILE A 3 27.66 -1.94 -8.65
N LYS A 4 28.93 -1.55 -8.73
CA LYS A 4 29.73 -1.12 -7.59
C LYS A 4 30.64 0.03 -8.02
N PHE A 5 30.29 1.25 -7.63
CA PHE A 5 31.11 2.43 -7.90
C PHE A 5 32.07 2.72 -6.74
N ILE A 6 33.32 3.07 -7.05
CA ILE A 6 34.34 3.50 -6.06
C ILE A 6 34.53 5.03 -6.05
N SER A 7 33.93 5.72 -7.01
CA SER A 7 33.94 7.17 -7.15
C SER A 7 32.58 7.62 -7.70
N ASN A 8 32.33 8.93 -7.75
CA ASN A 8 31.12 9.42 -8.40
C ASN A 8 31.01 8.93 -9.84
N GLY A 9 29.81 8.50 -10.19
CA GLY A 9 29.51 7.94 -11.49
C GLY A 9 28.03 8.05 -11.83
N SER A 10 27.69 7.64 -13.04
CA SER A 10 26.33 7.66 -13.54
C SER A 10 26.07 6.51 -14.49
N ILE A 11 24.81 6.08 -14.54
CA ILE A 11 24.29 5.20 -15.58
C ILE A 11 23.30 6.02 -16.39
N THR A 12 23.45 6.04 -17.69
CA THR A 12 22.56 6.81 -18.58
C THR A 12 21.90 5.86 -19.57
N ALA A 13 20.58 5.81 -19.56
CA ALA A 13 19.80 5.17 -20.61
C ALA A 13 19.40 6.23 -21.65
N THR A 14 19.82 6.03 -22.91
CA THR A 14 19.42 6.88 -24.02
C THR A 14 18.21 6.27 -24.72
N ILE A 15 17.13 7.05 -24.83
CA ILE A 15 15.82 6.55 -25.26
C ILE A 15 15.32 7.38 -26.43
N ARG A 16 14.80 6.74 -27.47
CA ARG A 16 14.03 7.39 -28.53
C ARG A 16 12.54 7.25 -28.24
N SER A 17 11.82 8.38 -28.27
CA SER A 17 10.37 8.43 -28.13
C SER A 17 9.78 9.61 -28.89
N ASP A 18 8.70 9.41 -29.63
CA ASP A 18 8.00 10.44 -30.43
C ASP A 18 8.96 11.33 -31.25
N SER A 19 9.89 10.71 -32.01
CA SER A 19 10.94 11.36 -32.81
C SER A 19 11.96 12.20 -32.03
N ASN A 20 11.94 12.17 -30.70
CA ASN A 20 12.89 12.85 -29.83
C ASN A 20 13.80 11.84 -29.13
N THR A 21 15.00 12.28 -28.76
CA THR A 21 15.95 11.49 -27.96
C THR A 21 16.07 12.08 -26.57
N PHE A 22 15.80 11.26 -25.56
CA PHE A 22 15.88 11.59 -24.14
C PHE A 22 17.01 10.81 -23.48
N ARG A 23 17.53 11.32 -22.38
CA ARG A 23 18.55 10.67 -21.55
C ARG A 23 18.05 10.59 -20.11
N VAL A 24 17.95 9.37 -19.58
CA VAL A 24 17.61 9.13 -18.17
C VAL A 24 18.90 8.76 -17.43
N HIS A 25 19.31 9.61 -16.51
CA HIS A 25 20.54 9.50 -15.73
C HIS A 25 20.21 9.01 -14.32
N TYR A 26 20.84 7.93 -13.92
CA TYR A 26 20.85 7.42 -12.56
C TYR A 26 22.17 7.84 -11.92
N VAL A 27 22.11 8.71 -10.92
CA VAL A 27 23.27 9.35 -10.30
C VAL A 27 23.27 9.15 -8.79
N PHE A 28 24.44 9.01 -8.18
CA PHE A 28 24.56 8.91 -6.72
C PHE A 28 24.39 10.28 -6.06
N SER A 29 23.13 10.68 -5.83
CA SER A 29 22.79 11.90 -5.11
C SER A 29 21.48 11.74 -4.33
N ARG A 30 21.23 12.64 -3.37
CA ARG A 30 19.95 12.73 -2.64
C ARG A 30 18.77 13.26 -3.45
N ARG A 31 19.01 13.76 -4.68
CA ARG A 31 17.95 14.35 -5.50
C ARG A 31 16.97 13.26 -5.94
N LEU A 32 15.70 13.34 -5.54
CA LEU A 32 14.70 12.33 -5.91
C LEU A 32 14.56 12.18 -7.44
N ILE A 33 14.16 13.26 -8.10
CA ILE A 33 13.93 13.29 -9.54
C ILE A 33 14.07 14.72 -10.06
N SER A 34 14.52 14.89 -11.30
CA SER A 34 14.48 16.17 -11.99
C SER A 34 14.54 16.07 -13.50
N CYS A 35 14.19 17.15 -14.19
CA CYS A 35 14.26 17.23 -15.63
C CYS A 35 14.87 18.57 -16.08
N SER A 36 15.88 18.53 -16.94
CA SER A 36 16.50 19.69 -17.59
C SER A 36 16.61 19.42 -19.09
N GLY A 37 15.99 20.25 -19.93
CA GLY A 37 15.91 19.95 -21.37
C GLY A 37 15.37 18.53 -21.68
N ARG A 38 16.23 17.70 -22.29
CA ARG A 38 15.93 16.29 -22.62
C ARG A 38 16.61 15.28 -21.68
N ASP A 39 17.14 15.78 -20.56
CA ASP A 39 17.82 15.01 -19.52
C ASP A 39 16.93 14.88 -18.28
N ILE A 40 16.75 13.66 -17.82
CA ILE A 40 16.03 13.32 -16.60
C ILE A 40 17.04 12.72 -15.63
N TYR A 41 17.05 13.15 -14.37
CA TYR A 41 17.99 12.65 -13.37
C TYR A 41 17.23 12.04 -12.21
N TYR A 42 17.56 10.81 -11.87
CA TYR A 42 17.13 10.09 -10.67
C TYR A 42 18.31 9.89 -9.74
N GLY A 43 18.13 10.26 -8.47
CA GLY A 43 19.11 10.00 -7.42
C GLY A 43 18.99 8.57 -6.91
N LEU A 44 20.10 7.84 -6.91
CA LEU A 44 20.22 6.51 -6.31
C LEU A 44 20.64 6.58 -4.83
N GLY A 45 20.75 7.78 -4.24
CA GLY A 45 21.30 7.97 -2.89
C GLY A 45 22.83 8.09 -2.87
N GLU A 46 23.37 8.54 -1.73
CA GLU A 46 24.82 8.81 -1.56
C GLU A 46 25.56 7.64 -0.87
N ASN A 47 24.85 6.74 -0.20
CA ASN A 47 25.43 5.75 0.71
C ASN A 47 25.82 4.41 0.05
N HIS A 48 26.07 4.43 -1.26
CA HIS A 48 26.31 3.22 -2.07
C HIS A 48 27.75 3.07 -2.59
N LEU A 49 28.62 4.06 -2.34
CA LEU A 49 30.03 3.98 -2.74
C LEU A 49 30.71 2.77 -2.06
N GLY A 50 31.46 2.01 -2.85
CA GLY A 50 32.19 0.83 -2.39
C GLY A 50 31.31 -0.40 -2.09
N LYS A 51 30.00 -0.37 -2.37
CA LYS A 51 29.07 -1.49 -2.14
C LYS A 51 28.49 -1.98 -3.46
N TRP A 52 28.30 -3.30 -3.57
CA TRP A 52 27.50 -3.86 -4.65
C TRP A 52 26.02 -3.52 -4.42
N ILE A 53 25.36 -3.05 -5.47
CA ILE A 53 23.91 -2.84 -5.50
C ILE A 53 23.32 -3.52 -6.73
N HIS A 54 22.16 -4.14 -6.54
CA HIS A 54 21.32 -4.62 -7.64
C HIS A 54 20.39 -3.48 -8.05
N LEU A 55 20.44 -3.09 -9.32
CA LEU A 55 19.61 -2.02 -9.89
C LEU A 55 18.66 -2.59 -10.95
N ALA A 56 17.37 -2.52 -10.67
CA ALA A 56 16.29 -2.78 -11.60
C ALA A 56 15.47 -1.49 -11.80
N ARG A 57 15.29 -1.04 -13.05
CA ARG A 57 14.55 0.19 -13.38
C ARG A 57 13.57 -0.05 -14.51
N ASP A 58 12.35 0.45 -14.36
CA ASP A 58 11.39 0.58 -15.45
C ASP A 58 11.68 1.90 -16.18
N ILE A 59 12.40 1.78 -17.29
CA ILE A 59 12.92 2.93 -18.04
C ILE A 59 11.79 3.73 -18.70
N ASP A 60 10.70 3.08 -19.13
CA ASP A 60 9.55 3.77 -19.72
C ASP A 60 8.78 4.56 -18.64
N LEU A 61 8.56 3.95 -17.47
CA LEU A 61 7.98 4.64 -16.33
C LEU A 61 8.86 5.81 -15.87
N ASP A 62 10.18 5.62 -15.82
CA ASP A 62 11.13 6.66 -15.41
C ASP A 62 11.15 7.84 -16.39
N LEU A 63 11.11 7.56 -17.70
CA LEU A 63 10.95 8.59 -18.71
C LEU A 63 9.62 9.35 -18.52
N PHE A 64 8.50 8.62 -18.39
CA PHE A 64 7.18 9.20 -18.23
C PHE A 64 7.09 10.10 -16.99
N LYS A 65 7.58 9.64 -15.83
CA LYS A 65 7.57 10.41 -14.58
C LYS A 65 8.50 11.61 -14.64
N GLY A 66 9.67 11.48 -15.27
CA GLY A 66 10.58 12.61 -15.47
C GLY A 66 9.99 13.71 -16.35
N LEU A 67 9.32 13.35 -17.44
CA LEU A 67 8.63 14.31 -18.32
C LEU A 67 7.41 14.96 -17.66
N ALA A 68 6.70 14.23 -16.82
CA ALA A 68 5.56 14.76 -16.05
C ALA A 68 5.95 15.91 -15.11
N LEU A 69 7.23 16.06 -14.74
CA LEU A 69 7.68 17.22 -13.95
C LEU A 69 7.56 18.56 -14.69
N LYS A 70 7.57 18.53 -16.04
CA LYS A 70 7.47 19.74 -16.87
C LYS A 70 6.05 20.03 -17.34
N CYS A 71 5.21 19.02 -17.46
CA CYS A 71 3.89 19.13 -18.05
C CYS A 71 2.80 18.90 -16.99
N SER A 72 1.90 19.88 -16.80
CA SER A 72 0.76 19.75 -15.88
C SER A 72 -0.24 18.64 -16.28
N LYS A 73 -0.17 18.15 -17.52
CA LYS A 73 -0.91 16.99 -18.02
C LYS A 73 0.08 15.96 -18.54
N SER A 74 0.18 14.82 -17.85
CA SER A 74 1.08 13.73 -18.25
C SER A 74 0.58 13.08 -19.54
N ARG A 75 1.39 13.07 -20.59
CA ARG A 75 1.12 12.28 -21.81
C ARG A 75 2.00 11.04 -21.78
N LYS A 76 1.39 9.86 -21.83
CA LYS A 76 2.15 8.62 -22.06
C LYS A 76 2.81 8.71 -23.44
N THR A 77 4.10 8.39 -23.47
CA THR A 77 4.89 8.19 -24.69
C THR A 77 4.25 7.08 -25.52
N LYS A 78 4.08 7.29 -26.84
CA LYS A 78 3.42 6.30 -27.71
C LYS A 78 4.40 5.25 -28.23
N ASP A 79 5.61 5.69 -28.55
CA ASP A 79 6.69 4.84 -29.02
C ASP A 79 7.89 4.91 -28.07
N PHE A 80 8.52 3.77 -27.80
CA PHE A 80 9.67 3.64 -26.90
C PHE A 80 10.73 2.74 -27.54
N THR A 81 11.97 3.22 -27.60
CA THR A 81 13.13 2.40 -28.00
C THR A 81 14.35 2.79 -27.20
N LEU A 82 14.91 1.83 -26.46
CA LEU A 82 16.20 1.98 -25.80
C LEU A 82 17.31 1.93 -26.86
N LEU A 83 18.11 2.98 -26.97
CA LEU A 83 19.20 3.08 -27.95
C LEU A 83 20.53 2.57 -27.40
N ASP A 84 20.89 3.02 -26.20
CA ASP A 84 22.14 2.64 -25.53
C ASP A 84 22.04 2.81 -24.01
N ILE A 85 22.95 2.13 -23.31
CA ILE A 85 23.23 2.33 -21.89
C ILE A 85 24.70 2.72 -21.78
N ALA A 86 24.97 3.91 -21.24
CA ALA A 86 26.31 4.40 -20.97
C ALA A 86 26.59 4.39 -19.46
N ILE A 87 27.74 3.87 -19.06
CA ILE A 87 28.20 3.86 -17.66
C ILE A 87 29.44 4.77 -17.58
N ARG A 88 29.44 5.72 -16.65
CA ARG A 88 30.52 6.70 -16.46
C ARG A 88 30.99 6.71 -15.02
N GLY A 89 32.30 6.87 -14.80
CA GLY A 89 32.94 6.84 -13.49
C GLY A 89 33.83 5.61 -13.33
N HIS A 90 34.34 5.38 -12.12
CA HIS A 90 35.17 4.21 -11.80
C HIS A 90 34.43 3.22 -10.92
N GLY A 91 34.44 1.95 -11.32
CA GLY A 91 33.75 0.87 -10.62
C GLY A 91 33.70 -0.42 -11.43
N TRP A 92 32.81 -1.31 -11.00
CA TRP A 92 32.51 -2.58 -11.66
C TRP A 92 31.02 -2.65 -12.01
N VAL A 93 30.73 -3.37 -13.09
CA VAL A 93 29.39 -3.72 -13.51
C VAL A 93 29.37 -5.21 -13.83
N ASP A 94 28.27 -5.87 -13.48
CA ASP A 94 28.01 -7.27 -13.81
C ASP A 94 26.51 -7.46 -14.10
N ASN A 95 26.14 -8.60 -14.69
CA ASN A 95 24.75 -9.02 -14.93
C ASN A 95 23.86 -7.93 -15.58
N VAL A 96 24.36 -7.31 -16.65
CA VAL A 96 23.58 -6.33 -17.42
C VAL A 96 22.52 -7.06 -18.24
N THR A 97 21.26 -6.89 -17.85
CA THR A 97 20.11 -7.56 -18.47
C THR A 97 19.02 -6.55 -18.83
N ILE A 98 18.23 -6.89 -19.85
CA ILE A 98 17.00 -6.18 -20.23
C ILE A 98 15.90 -7.24 -20.22
N SER A 99 14.82 -6.95 -19.50
CA SER A 99 13.69 -7.86 -19.30
C SER A 99 12.37 -7.15 -19.56
N SER A 100 11.33 -7.89 -19.94
CA SER A 100 9.97 -7.35 -20.08
C SER A 100 9.34 -6.97 -18.74
N SER A 101 9.80 -7.57 -17.64
CA SER A 101 9.36 -7.27 -16.28
C SER A 101 10.45 -7.61 -15.25
N ALA A 102 10.34 -7.01 -14.08
CA ALA A 102 11.20 -7.24 -12.91
C ALA A 102 10.32 -7.32 -11.64
N HIS A 103 9.23 -8.10 -11.70
CA HIS A 103 8.20 -8.10 -10.65
C HIS A 103 8.74 -8.50 -9.27
N MET A 104 9.67 -9.46 -9.22
CA MET A 104 10.27 -9.89 -7.97
C MET A 104 11.22 -8.86 -7.37
N ASP A 105 11.96 -8.11 -8.20
CA ASP A 105 12.80 -7.00 -7.73
C ASP A 105 11.92 -5.91 -7.12
N ASN A 106 10.86 -5.50 -7.82
CA ASN A 106 9.89 -4.53 -7.31
C ASN A 106 9.21 -4.99 -6.00
N PHE A 107 8.90 -6.29 -5.90
CA PHE A 107 8.32 -6.87 -4.70
C PHE A 107 9.28 -6.82 -3.50
N TYR A 108 10.55 -7.21 -3.70
CA TYR A 108 11.54 -7.17 -2.63
C TYR A 108 11.97 -5.74 -2.29
N ASP A 109 11.98 -4.82 -3.24
CA ASP A 109 12.18 -3.39 -2.96
C ASP A 109 11.10 -2.86 -2.02
N ALA A 110 9.82 -3.21 -2.25
CA ALA A 110 8.73 -2.85 -1.35
C ALA A 110 8.85 -3.53 0.02
N ALA A 111 9.15 -4.84 0.07
CA ALA A 111 9.33 -5.57 1.32
C ALA A 111 10.50 -5.03 2.16
N ASN A 112 11.62 -4.74 1.52
CA ASN A 112 12.79 -4.13 2.15
C ASN A 112 12.51 -2.71 2.63
N TRP A 113 11.70 -1.94 1.88
CA TRP A 113 11.28 -0.62 2.35
C TRP A 113 10.47 -0.74 3.65
N PHE A 114 9.49 -1.65 3.73
CA PHE A 114 8.73 -1.87 4.96
C PHE A 114 9.64 -2.33 6.12
N LEU A 115 10.56 -3.25 5.87
CA LEU A 115 11.53 -3.72 6.88
C LEU A 115 12.38 -2.56 7.43
N ASN A 116 12.91 -1.71 6.55
CA ASN A 116 13.85 -0.65 6.91
C ASN A 116 13.18 0.62 7.46
N ASN A 117 11.87 0.77 7.31
CA ASN A 117 11.12 1.98 7.71
C ASN A 117 10.04 1.70 8.76
N GLN A 118 10.03 0.50 9.36
CA GLN A 118 9.21 0.23 10.53
C GLN A 118 9.80 0.96 11.74
N ASP A 119 8.97 1.69 12.48
CA ASP A 119 9.41 2.37 13.69
C ASP A 119 9.46 1.45 14.91
N THR A 120 9.93 1.97 16.04
CA THR A 120 10.08 1.21 17.29
C THR A 120 8.75 0.76 17.90
N ARG A 121 7.62 1.33 17.47
CA ARG A 121 6.27 0.92 17.89
C ARG A 121 5.69 -0.18 17.00
N GLY A 122 6.41 -0.56 15.94
CA GLY A 122 5.98 -1.56 14.95
C GLY A 122 5.14 -0.96 13.82
N GLY A 123 5.01 0.37 13.74
CA GLY A 123 4.20 1.04 12.76
C GLY A 123 4.98 1.63 11.59
N TRP A 124 4.25 2.02 10.54
CA TRP A 124 4.76 2.86 9.45
C TRP A 124 4.08 4.24 9.52
N PRO A 125 4.69 5.23 10.19
CA PRO A 125 4.04 6.51 10.45
C PRO A 125 3.85 7.30 9.16
N ILE A 126 2.65 7.85 8.97
CA ILE A 126 2.31 8.62 7.78
C ILE A 126 2.72 10.08 8.02
N GLY A 127 3.77 10.52 7.33
CA GLY A 127 4.42 11.83 7.52
C GLY A 127 3.64 13.05 7.01
N VAL A 128 2.35 12.93 6.71
CA VAL A 128 1.52 14.03 6.19
C VAL A 128 0.22 14.17 6.99
N GLN A 129 -0.25 15.40 7.13
CA GLN A 129 -1.55 15.68 7.74
C GLN A 129 -2.67 15.11 6.86
N ARG A 130 -3.71 14.57 7.49
CA ARG A 130 -4.91 14.09 6.79
C ARG A 130 -6.15 14.72 7.40
N LYS A 131 -6.99 15.34 6.56
CA LYS A 131 -8.28 15.93 6.95
C LYS A 131 -9.40 15.14 6.25
N LEU A 132 -10.14 14.31 6.99
CA LEU A 132 -11.28 13.54 6.47
C LEU A 132 -12.53 14.42 6.40
N ILE A 133 -12.69 15.23 7.43
CA ILE A 133 -13.67 16.30 7.56
C ILE A 133 -12.89 17.45 8.20
N PRO A 134 -12.71 18.58 7.49
CA PRO A 134 -12.02 19.75 8.05
C PRO A 134 -12.57 20.10 9.44
N ASP A 135 -11.67 20.39 10.38
CA ASP A 135 -11.95 20.80 11.76
C ASP A 135 -12.66 19.77 12.66
N VAL A 136 -13.05 18.60 12.13
CA VAL A 136 -13.76 17.55 12.89
C VAL A 136 -12.98 16.24 12.97
N MET A 137 -12.38 15.83 11.85
CA MET A 137 -11.65 14.57 11.73
C MET A 137 -10.31 14.83 11.05
N GLU A 138 -9.36 15.31 11.84
CA GLU A 138 -8.00 15.62 11.39
C GLU A 138 -6.96 14.76 12.10
N LEU A 139 -5.94 14.35 11.35
CA LEU A 139 -4.81 13.58 11.82
C LEU A 139 -3.54 14.36 11.56
N ALA A 140 -2.80 14.67 12.62
CA ALA A 140 -1.47 15.26 12.52
C ALA A 140 -0.47 14.24 11.95
N PRO A 141 0.61 14.68 11.27
CA PRO A 141 1.68 13.78 10.80
C PRO A 141 2.16 12.82 11.89
N GLY A 142 2.45 11.58 11.50
CA GLY A 142 2.86 10.50 12.41
C GLY A 142 1.75 9.52 12.77
N TRP A 143 0.53 9.71 12.26
CA TRP A 143 -0.57 8.76 12.44
C TRP A 143 -0.31 7.43 11.71
N TYR A 144 -0.89 6.35 12.21
CA TYR A 144 -0.84 5.02 11.58
C TYR A 144 -2.18 4.68 10.91
N SER A 145 -2.16 3.74 9.97
CA SER A 145 -3.37 3.24 9.31
C SER A 145 -3.44 1.73 9.46
N ALA A 146 -4.58 1.18 9.90
CA ALA A 146 -4.79 -0.27 9.95
C ALA A 146 -4.63 -0.92 8.56
N MET A 147 -5.02 -0.20 7.49
CA MET A 147 -4.80 -0.64 6.12
C MET A 147 -3.31 -0.71 5.79
N ALA A 148 -2.53 0.33 6.15
CA ALA A 148 -1.08 0.32 5.94
C ALA A 148 -0.41 -0.84 6.70
N GLN A 149 -0.78 -1.05 7.96
CA GLN A 149 -0.27 -2.16 8.76
C GLN A 149 -0.61 -3.52 8.12
N GLY A 150 -1.86 -3.73 7.71
CA GLY A 150 -2.29 -4.99 7.09
C GLY A 150 -1.61 -5.25 5.75
N GLN A 151 -1.53 -4.25 4.86
CA GLN A 151 -0.84 -4.38 3.57
C GLN A 151 0.65 -4.67 3.75
N ALA A 152 1.29 -4.04 4.73
CA ALA A 152 2.69 -4.31 5.07
C ALA A 152 2.86 -5.73 5.62
N MET A 153 2.00 -6.20 6.53
CA MET A 153 1.99 -7.59 7.01
C MET A 153 1.86 -8.58 5.85
N SER A 154 0.88 -8.40 4.95
CA SER A 154 0.69 -9.24 3.77
C SER A 154 1.94 -9.29 2.87
N THR A 155 2.62 -8.16 2.69
CA THR A 155 3.85 -8.06 1.89
C THR A 155 5.02 -8.79 2.57
N LEU A 156 5.23 -8.52 3.86
CA LEU A 156 6.30 -9.10 4.66
C LEU A 156 6.15 -10.61 4.84
N VAL A 157 4.93 -11.10 5.08
CA VAL A 157 4.64 -12.54 5.17
C VAL A 157 4.97 -13.25 3.86
N ARG A 158 4.59 -12.67 2.71
CA ARG A 158 4.96 -13.23 1.39
C ARG A 158 6.47 -13.22 1.16
N ALA A 159 7.17 -12.19 1.64
CA ALA A 159 8.62 -12.09 1.53
C ALA A 159 9.32 -13.14 2.41
N TYR A 160 8.81 -13.36 3.63
CA TYR A 160 9.23 -14.45 4.51
C TYR A 160 9.03 -15.80 3.84
N LEU A 161 7.82 -16.12 3.38
CA LEU A 161 7.50 -17.40 2.73
C LEU A 161 8.37 -17.67 1.48
N LYS A 162 8.74 -16.62 0.74
CA LYS A 162 9.54 -16.76 -0.48
C LYS A 162 11.05 -16.89 -0.20
N SER A 163 11.55 -16.26 0.85
CA SER A 163 12.99 -16.18 1.16
C SER A 163 13.44 -17.07 2.31
N ASN A 164 12.52 -17.55 3.14
CA ASN A 164 12.76 -18.12 4.47
C ASN A 164 13.58 -17.21 5.40
N ASN A 165 13.62 -15.90 5.13
CA ASN A 165 14.34 -14.95 5.97
C ASN A 165 13.43 -14.42 7.08
N ASN A 166 13.69 -14.86 8.31
CA ASN A 166 12.90 -14.54 9.48
C ASN A 166 12.80 -13.04 9.78
N VAL A 167 13.71 -12.18 9.29
CA VAL A 167 13.62 -10.72 9.55
C VAL A 167 12.28 -10.13 9.07
N TYR A 168 11.73 -10.64 7.97
CA TYR A 168 10.43 -10.20 7.47
C TYR A 168 9.28 -10.65 8.37
N LEU A 169 9.35 -11.89 8.90
CA LEU A 169 8.36 -12.40 9.84
C LEU A 169 8.34 -11.58 11.13
N HIS A 170 9.51 -11.32 11.72
CA HIS A 170 9.62 -10.50 12.93
C HIS A 170 9.08 -9.08 12.73
N ALA A 171 9.31 -8.48 11.55
CA ALA A 171 8.74 -7.17 11.22
C ALA A 171 7.20 -7.23 11.11
N ALA A 172 6.64 -8.29 10.52
CA ALA A 172 5.19 -8.49 10.46
C ALA A 172 4.59 -8.70 11.85
N GLU A 173 5.23 -9.49 12.73
CA GLU A 173 4.80 -9.71 14.11
C GLU A 173 4.84 -8.41 14.94
N ASN A 174 5.89 -7.61 14.79
CA ASN A 174 6.00 -6.30 15.46
C ASN A 174 4.84 -5.36 15.09
N ALA A 175 4.30 -5.48 13.88
CA ALA A 175 3.20 -4.64 13.43
C ALA A 175 1.87 -4.90 14.17
N LEU A 176 1.73 -6.01 14.89
CA LEU A 176 0.56 -6.32 15.74
C LEU A 176 0.38 -5.30 16.87
N LYS A 177 1.49 -4.74 17.39
CA LYS A 177 1.47 -3.79 18.52
C LYS A 177 0.57 -2.59 18.27
N ILE A 178 0.51 -2.10 17.03
CA ILE A 178 -0.32 -0.95 16.65
C ILE A 178 -1.82 -1.24 16.76
N PHE A 179 -2.24 -2.49 16.52
CA PHE A 179 -3.64 -2.92 16.63
C PHE A 179 -4.15 -3.00 18.06
N GLU A 180 -3.25 -3.13 19.05
CA GLU A 180 -3.64 -3.14 20.47
C GLU A 180 -3.95 -1.75 21.02
N ILE A 181 -3.41 -0.71 20.40
CA ILE A 181 -3.43 0.66 20.90
C ILE A 181 -4.65 1.40 20.34
N SER A 182 -5.38 2.11 21.21
CA SER A 182 -6.53 2.92 20.80
C SER A 182 -6.12 4.08 19.88
N SER A 183 -7.02 4.52 19.01
CA SER A 183 -6.82 5.68 18.13
C SER A 183 -6.44 6.94 18.93
N ALA A 184 -7.09 7.15 20.08
CA ALA A 184 -6.80 8.25 21.00
C ALA A 184 -5.39 8.21 21.61
N GLN A 185 -4.77 7.03 21.69
CA GLN A 185 -3.40 6.81 22.18
C GLN A 185 -2.39 6.66 21.02
N GLY A 186 -2.78 7.06 19.81
CA GLY A 186 -1.94 7.00 18.62
C GLY A 186 -1.71 5.58 18.09
N GLY A 187 -2.69 4.69 18.28
CA GLY A 187 -2.79 3.40 17.60
C GLY A 187 -3.87 3.42 16.50
N VAL A 188 -4.46 2.26 16.20
CA VAL A 188 -5.51 2.14 15.18
C VAL A 188 -6.81 1.51 15.68
N LYS A 189 -6.89 1.15 16.97
CA LYS A 189 -8.09 0.49 17.52
C LYS A 189 -9.18 1.53 17.84
N ALA A 190 -10.38 1.26 17.36
CA ALA A 190 -11.62 1.94 17.70
C ALA A 190 -12.62 0.92 18.24
N ARG A 191 -13.72 1.39 18.80
CA ARG A 191 -14.80 0.54 19.29
C ARG A 191 -16.16 1.12 18.92
N PHE A 192 -16.98 0.33 18.24
CA PHE A 192 -18.35 0.70 17.90
C PHE A 192 -19.31 0.24 19.00
N GLY A 193 -20.07 1.18 19.57
CA GLY A 193 -21.06 0.92 20.63
C GLY A 193 -20.49 0.19 21.85
N ASP A 194 -19.25 0.52 22.24
CA ASP A 194 -18.51 -0.11 23.34
C ASP A 194 -18.40 -1.64 23.28
N THR A 195 -18.67 -2.24 22.11
CA THR A 195 -18.79 -3.70 21.95
C THR A 195 -17.90 -4.26 20.86
N TYR A 196 -17.86 -3.59 19.69
CA TYR A 196 -17.22 -4.15 18.50
C TYR A 196 -15.89 -3.45 18.22
N ASP A 197 -14.78 -4.18 18.33
CA ASP A 197 -13.46 -3.66 18.00
C ASP A 197 -13.31 -3.44 16.50
N TRP A 198 -12.73 -2.30 16.12
CA TRP A 198 -12.51 -1.91 14.75
C TRP A 198 -11.09 -1.40 14.56
N TYR A 199 -10.50 -1.68 13.40
CA TYR A 199 -9.16 -1.23 13.04
C TYR A 199 -9.26 -0.13 11.99
N GLU A 200 -8.98 1.10 12.40
CA GLU A 200 -9.23 2.30 11.62
C GLU A 200 -8.23 2.45 10.46
N GLU A 201 -8.74 2.61 9.23
CA GLU A 201 -7.94 3.14 8.12
C GLU A 201 -7.40 4.53 8.45
N TYR A 202 -8.25 5.35 9.10
CA TYR A 202 -7.93 6.68 9.57
C TYR A 202 -8.33 6.77 11.06
N PRO A 203 -7.38 6.73 12.01
CA PRO A 203 -7.67 6.67 13.45
C PRO A 203 -8.14 8.02 14.01
N THR A 204 -9.25 8.54 13.49
CA THR A 204 -9.83 9.83 13.88
C THR A 204 -10.57 9.73 15.19
N THR A 205 -10.76 10.87 15.86
CA THR A 205 -11.64 11.01 17.02
C THR A 205 -12.63 12.13 16.72
N PRO A 206 -13.94 11.87 16.54
CA PRO A 206 -14.59 10.56 16.62
C PRO A 206 -14.17 9.59 15.49
N SER A 207 -14.40 8.30 15.71
CA SER A 207 -14.05 7.20 14.81
C SER A 207 -14.76 7.30 13.45
N SER A 208 -14.07 6.87 12.39
CA SER A 208 -14.54 6.97 11.01
C SER A 208 -15.21 5.68 10.53
N PHE A 209 -14.70 4.52 10.98
CA PHE A 209 -15.15 3.20 10.56
C PHE A 209 -15.16 3.05 9.03
N VAL A 210 -14.01 3.26 8.36
CA VAL A 210 -13.89 2.99 6.92
C VAL A 210 -13.86 1.48 6.65
N LEU A 211 -14.74 1.00 5.76
CA LEU A 211 -14.91 -0.44 5.51
C LEU A 211 -13.70 -1.08 4.83
N ASN A 212 -13.28 -0.50 3.70
CA ASN A 212 -12.26 -1.13 2.85
C ASN A 212 -10.92 -1.32 3.58
N GLY A 213 -10.44 -0.28 4.29
CA GLY A 213 -9.17 -0.35 5.02
C GLY A 213 -9.23 -1.31 6.20
N PHE A 214 -10.38 -1.43 6.86
CA PHE A 214 -10.60 -2.44 7.90
C PHE A 214 -10.47 -3.85 7.34
N ILE A 215 -11.14 -4.18 6.24
CA ILE A 215 -11.04 -5.53 5.65
C ILE A 215 -9.61 -5.83 5.17
N PHE A 216 -8.90 -4.86 4.57
CA PHE A 216 -7.49 -5.05 4.21
C PHE A 216 -6.60 -5.31 5.43
N SER A 217 -6.92 -4.70 6.58
CA SER A 217 -6.24 -4.99 7.83
C SER A 217 -6.44 -6.45 8.28
N LEU A 218 -7.66 -6.99 8.11
CA LEU A 218 -7.96 -8.39 8.40
C LEU A 218 -7.22 -9.36 7.48
N PHE A 219 -7.01 -9.01 6.21
CA PHE A 219 -6.17 -9.82 5.31
C PHE A 219 -4.72 -9.91 5.77
N GLY A 220 -4.14 -8.80 6.24
CA GLY A 220 -2.79 -8.81 6.83
C GLY A 220 -2.70 -9.66 8.08
N LEU A 221 -3.67 -9.55 8.99
CA LEU A 221 -3.77 -10.38 10.18
C LEU A 221 -3.94 -11.86 9.82
N TYR A 222 -4.80 -12.19 8.84
CA TYR A 222 -4.99 -13.55 8.37
C TYR A 222 -3.68 -14.14 7.82
N ASP A 223 -2.99 -13.40 6.94
CA ASP A 223 -1.73 -13.85 6.35
C ASP A 223 -0.70 -14.16 7.43
N LEU A 224 -0.54 -13.26 8.42
CA LEU A 224 0.38 -13.46 9.53
C LEU A 224 -0.03 -14.64 10.42
N LYS A 225 -1.33 -14.82 10.69
CA LYS A 225 -1.87 -15.96 11.45
C LYS A 225 -1.49 -17.30 10.84
N GLN A 226 -1.31 -17.39 9.51
CA GLN A 226 -0.91 -18.64 8.84
C GLN A 226 0.54 -19.06 9.14
N VAL A 227 1.40 -18.13 9.54
CA VAL A 227 2.86 -18.35 9.66
C VAL A 227 3.43 -18.04 11.03
N ALA A 228 2.70 -17.28 11.86
CA ALA A 228 3.12 -16.91 13.21
C ALA A 228 3.14 -18.12 14.15
N SER A 229 3.91 -18.01 15.23
CA SER A 229 3.98 -19.01 16.30
C SER A 229 4.07 -18.36 17.68
N GLY A 230 3.86 -19.13 18.75
CA GLY A 230 3.94 -18.63 20.13
C GLY A 230 2.98 -17.48 20.43
N GLU A 231 3.45 -16.49 21.20
CA GLU A 231 2.65 -15.33 21.62
C GLU A 231 2.11 -14.49 20.44
N ALA A 232 2.89 -14.40 19.35
CA ALA A 232 2.45 -13.69 18.15
C ALA A 232 1.24 -14.37 17.51
N LEU A 233 1.22 -15.71 17.48
CA LEU A 233 0.07 -16.49 16.97
C LEU A 233 -1.18 -16.29 17.81
N GLU A 234 -1.04 -16.27 19.14
CA GLU A 234 -2.16 -16.02 20.06
C GLU A 234 -2.74 -14.61 19.84
N THR A 235 -1.86 -13.61 19.76
CA THR A 235 -2.23 -12.20 19.55
C THR A 235 -2.93 -11.98 18.21
N VAL A 236 -2.33 -12.44 17.10
CA VAL A 236 -2.92 -12.27 15.77
C VAL A 236 -4.22 -13.05 15.62
N THR A 237 -4.33 -14.24 16.24
CA THR A 237 -5.56 -15.03 16.22
C THR A 237 -6.69 -14.29 16.95
N ARG A 238 -6.41 -13.72 18.12
CA ARG A 238 -7.39 -12.92 18.87
C ARG A 238 -7.84 -11.71 18.04
N LEU A 239 -6.91 -10.89 17.57
CA LEU A 239 -7.21 -9.70 16.76
C LEU A 239 -8.03 -10.06 15.52
N TYR A 240 -7.61 -11.07 14.75
CA TYR A 240 -8.35 -11.49 13.57
C TYR A 240 -9.79 -11.92 13.91
N ASN A 241 -9.97 -12.72 14.96
CA ASN A 241 -11.29 -13.21 15.36
C ASN A 241 -12.20 -12.08 15.89
N GLU A 242 -11.65 -11.14 16.66
CA GLU A 242 -12.35 -9.95 17.15
C GLU A 242 -12.79 -9.07 15.98
N GLY A 243 -11.88 -8.78 15.06
CA GLY A 243 -12.18 -8.01 13.86
C GLY A 243 -13.21 -8.68 12.95
N LEU A 244 -13.14 -10.00 12.79
CA LEU A 244 -14.12 -10.76 12.01
C LEU A 244 -15.51 -10.74 12.67
N ARG A 245 -15.57 -10.86 14.00
CA ARG A 245 -16.82 -10.72 14.76
C ARG A 245 -17.45 -9.35 14.52
N SER A 246 -16.66 -8.28 14.59
CA SER A 246 -17.11 -6.92 14.34
C SER A 246 -17.57 -6.72 12.90
N LEU A 247 -16.81 -7.24 11.92
CA LEU A 247 -17.19 -7.16 10.52
C LEU A 247 -18.57 -7.78 10.29
N LYS A 248 -18.80 -9.00 10.80
CA LYS A 248 -20.07 -9.69 10.65
C LYS A 248 -21.25 -8.91 11.25
N ALA A 249 -21.04 -8.30 12.41
CA ALA A 249 -22.07 -7.49 13.07
C ALA A 249 -22.37 -6.16 12.36
N MET A 250 -21.35 -5.55 11.75
CA MET A 250 -21.44 -4.19 11.19
C MET A 250 -21.61 -4.15 9.67
N LEU A 251 -21.36 -5.25 8.96
CA LEU A 251 -21.29 -5.27 7.49
C LEU A 251 -22.54 -4.68 6.82
N LEU A 252 -23.72 -5.00 7.33
CA LEU A 252 -24.98 -4.55 6.75
C LEU A 252 -25.27 -3.07 7.00
N MET A 253 -24.59 -2.41 7.94
CA MET A 253 -24.70 -0.96 8.14
C MET A 253 -24.12 -0.18 6.95
N TYR A 254 -23.25 -0.80 6.15
CA TYR A 254 -22.68 -0.20 4.95
C TYR A 254 -23.55 -0.41 3.71
N ASP A 255 -24.64 -1.17 3.81
CA ASP A 255 -25.54 -1.43 2.70
C ASP A 255 -26.64 -0.36 2.63
N SER A 256 -26.68 0.39 1.53
CA SER A 256 -27.70 1.41 1.30
C SER A 256 -28.92 0.90 0.53
N GLY A 257 -28.96 -0.39 0.19
CA GLY A 257 -29.98 -1.00 -0.69
C GLY A 257 -29.79 -0.72 -2.19
N THR A 258 -28.87 0.18 -2.55
CA THR A 258 -28.61 0.60 -3.95
C THR A 258 -27.11 0.74 -4.26
N GLY A 259 -26.26 0.37 -3.31
CA GLY A 259 -24.81 0.61 -3.30
C GLY A 259 -24.29 0.51 -1.86
N THR A 260 -23.03 0.87 -1.64
CA THR A 260 -22.41 0.84 -0.30
C THR A 260 -22.03 2.22 0.21
N PHE A 261 -22.03 2.40 1.52
CA PHE A 261 -21.32 3.50 2.19
C PHE A 261 -19.82 3.18 2.28
N TYR A 262 -19.00 4.22 2.18
CA TYR A 262 -17.55 4.11 2.33
C TYR A 262 -17.15 3.96 3.80
N ASP A 263 -17.86 4.67 4.67
CA ASP A 263 -17.62 4.74 6.11
C ASP A 263 -18.93 5.00 6.87
N LEU A 264 -18.87 4.93 8.21
CA LEU A 264 -20.02 5.18 9.09
C LEU A 264 -20.02 6.59 9.70
N ARG A 265 -19.40 7.58 9.05
CA ARG A 265 -19.34 8.96 9.58
C ARG A 265 -20.73 9.56 9.83
N HIS A 266 -21.73 9.13 9.08
CA HIS A 266 -23.12 9.57 9.26
C HIS A 266 -23.71 9.13 10.61
N LEU A 267 -23.21 8.04 11.20
CA LEU A 267 -23.59 7.58 12.54
C LEU A 267 -22.76 8.26 13.64
N THR A 268 -21.53 8.65 13.36
CA THR A 268 -20.61 9.19 14.38
C THR A 268 -20.63 10.71 14.49
N VAL A 269 -20.84 11.43 13.38
CA VAL A 269 -20.89 12.91 13.35
C VAL A 269 -22.24 13.48 12.91
N GLY A 270 -23.23 12.64 12.59
CA GLY A 270 -24.58 13.09 12.22
C GLY A 270 -24.67 13.81 10.87
N LEU A 271 -23.67 13.66 10.00
CA LEU A 271 -23.69 14.18 8.63
C LEU A 271 -24.40 13.20 7.68
N GLY A 272 -24.67 13.65 6.45
CA GLY A 272 -25.20 12.77 5.40
C GLY A 272 -24.27 11.58 5.10
N PRO A 273 -24.79 10.43 4.62
CA PRO A 273 -23.99 9.24 4.34
C PRO A 273 -22.92 9.49 3.28
N ASN A 274 -21.69 9.08 3.57
CA ASN A 274 -20.61 9.10 2.59
C ASN A 274 -20.73 7.87 1.67
N ARG A 275 -21.41 8.03 0.53
CA ARG A 275 -21.56 6.96 -0.45
C ARG A 275 -20.21 6.60 -1.08
N ALA A 276 -19.91 5.30 -1.14
CA ALA A 276 -18.77 4.82 -1.89
C ALA A 276 -18.99 5.08 -3.38
N ARG A 277 -17.97 5.64 -4.04
CA ARG A 277 -17.93 5.66 -5.52
C ARG A 277 -17.89 4.23 -6.05
N TRP A 278 -18.26 4.04 -7.32
CA TRP A 278 -18.38 2.71 -7.92
C TRP A 278 -17.09 1.88 -7.89
N ASP A 279 -15.93 2.52 -8.02
CA ASP A 279 -14.63 1.87 -7.84
C ASP A 279 -14.46 1.30 -6.42
N TYR A 280 -14.74 2.09 -5.37
CA TYR A 280 -14.74 1.56 -4.00
C TYR A 280 -15.81 0.51 -3.75
N HIS A 281 -16.98 0.64 -4.35
CA HIS A 281 -18.01 -0.39 -4.27
C HIS A 281 -17.52 -1.72 -4.87
N THR A 282 -16.81 -1.68 -6.01
CA THR A 282 -16.18 -2.89 -6.55
C THR A 282 -15.07 -3.45 -5.67
N VAL A 283 -14.30 -2.60 -4.98
CA VAL A 283 -13.31 -3.05 -3.98
C VAL A 283 -14.01 -3.79 -2.84
N HIS A 284 -15.11 -3.25 -2.30
CA HIS A 284 -15.89 -3.91 -1.26
C HIS A 284 -16.39 -5.30 -1.71
N ILE A 285 -16.92 -5.41 -2.94
CA ILE A 285 -17.34 -6.71 -3.51
C ILE A 285 -16.16 -7.68 -3.59
N SER A 286 -15.02 -7.26 -4.15
CA SER A 286 -13.83 -8.12 -4.27
C SER A 286 -13.31 -8.57 -2.90
N GLN A 287 -13.34 -7.69 -1.91
CA GLN A 287 -12.97 -8.02 -0.52
C GLN A 287 -13.91 -9.05 0.09
N LEU A 288 -15.23 -8.91 -0.08
CA LEU A 288 -16.19 -9.89 0.43
C LEU A 288 -16.09 -11.25 -0.29
N LEU A 289 -15.83 -11.25 -1.60
CA LEU A 289 -15.57 -12.48 -2.35
C LEU A 289 -14.32 -13.19 -1.82
N GLN A 290 -13.26 -12.43 -1.51
CA GLN A 290 -12.06 -12.98 -0.91
C GLN A 290 -12.33 -13.54 0.50
N LEU A 291 -13.05 -12.80 1.35
CA LEU A 291 -13.46 -13.28 2.67
C LEU A 291 -14.31 -14.56 2.60
N SER A 292 -15.22 -14.69 1.63
CA SER A 292 -16.03 -15.91 1.45
C SER A 292 -15.23 -17.15 1.06
N ARG A 293 -13.98 -16.99 0.62
CA ARG A 293 -13.05 -18.11 0.36
C ARG A 293 -12.20 -18.46 1.58
N MET A 294 -12.06 -17.51 2.51
CA MET A 294 -11.26 -17.64 3.72
C MET A 294 -12.10 -18.12 4.90
N GLU A 295 -13.37 -17.73 4.93
CA GLU A 295 -14.31 -17.95 6.03
C GLU A 295 -15.56 -18.66 5.53
N ASP A 296 -15.95 -19.75 6.21
CA ASP A 296 -17.18 -20.49 5.93
C ASP A 296 -18.40 -19.80 6.57
N ASP A 297 -18.67 -18.56 6.14
CA ASP A 297 -19.85 -17.80 6.56
C ASP A 297 -20.63 -17.30 5.34
N PRO A 298 -21.90 -17.74 5.16
CA PRO A 298 -22.70 -17.36 4.01
C PRO A 298 -23.04 -15.87 3.97
N LEU A 299 -22.84 -15.11 5.06
CA LEU A 299 -23.01 -13.66 5.08
C LEU A 299 -22.19 -12.98 3.98
N PHE A 300 -20.91 -13.35 3.83
CA PHE A 300 -20.01 -12.68 2.89
C PHE A 300 -20.39 -12.94 1.44
N ALA A 301 -20.60 -14.21 1.06
CA ALA A 301 -21.00 -14.58 -0.30
C ALA A 301 -22.37 -13.98 -0.68
N ARG A 302 -23.35 -14.01 0.24
CA ARG A 302 -24.68 -13.43 -0.01
C ARG A 302 -24.62 -11.91 -0.16
N THR A 303 -23.85 -11.24 0.71
CA THR A 303 -23.70 -9.78 0.66
C THR A 303 -22.93 -9.35 -0.58
N ALA A 304 -21.85 -10.04 -0.96
CA ALA A 304 -21.11 -9.79 -2.19
C ALA A 304 -22.00 -9.91 -3.43
N LYS A 305 -22.82 -10.98 -3.49
CA LYS A 305 -23.77 -11.17 -4.60
C LYS A 305 -24.78 -10.02 -4.68
N ARG A 306 -25.39 -9.64 -3.54
CA ARG A 306 -26.36 -8.53 -3.49
C ARG A 306 -25.71 -7.21 -3.91
N TRP A 307 -24.49 -6.94 -3.46
CA TRP A 307 -23.76 -5.74 -3.85
C TRP A 307 -23.40 -5.73 -5.34
N ASP A 308 -22.99 -6.87 -5.90
CA ASP A 308 -22.71 -6.95 -7.34
C ASP A 308 -23.95 -6.66 -8.19
N GLU A 309 -25.15 -7.05 -7.73
CA GLU A 309 -26.41 -6.71 -8.39
C GLU A 309 -26.69 -5.20 -8.46
N TYR A 310 -26.18 -4.41 -7.51
CA TYR A 310 -26.32 -2.95 -7.51
C TYR A 310 -25.60 -2.30 -8.71
N ARG A 311 -24.53 -2.92 -9.21
CA ARG A 311 -23.78 -2.43 -10.38
C ARG A 311 -24.59 -2.45 -11.67
N VAL A 312 -25.61 -3.30 -11.74
CA VAL A 312 -26.51 -3.43 -12.91
C VAL A 312 -27.88 -2.80 -12.65
N GLY A 313 -28.00 -1.97 -11.62
CA GLY A 313 -29.21 -1.20 -11.33
C GLY A 313 -30.32 -1.97 -10.63
N LYS A 314 -30.07 -3.18 -10.13
CA LYS A 314 -31.02 -3.85 -9.22
C LYS A 314 -30.95 -3.21 -7.85
N TRP A 315 -32.09 -3.05 -7.18
CA TRP A 315 -32.17 -2.49 -5.82
C TRP A 315 -32.71 -3.52 -4.85
N ALA A 316 -32.42 -3.32 -3.56
CA ALA A 316 -33.08 -4.08 -2.51
C ALA A 316 -34.61 -3.87 -2.59
N PRO A 317 -35.43 -4.90 -2.35
CA PRO A 317 -36.88 -4.76 -2.32
C PRO A 317 -37.30 -3.68 -1.31
N HIS A 318 -38.27 -2.85 -1.68
CA HIS A 318 -38.98 -1.98 -0.75
C HIS A 318 -40.21 -2.72 -0.19
N ASN A 319 -40.75 -2.20 0.91
CA ASN A 319 -41.95 -2.71 1.57
C ASN A 319 -43.23 -2.48 0.76
#